data_AF-A0A380P8B1-F1
#
_entry.id   AF-A0A380P8B1-F1
#
_cell.length_a   1.000
_cell.length_b   1.000
_cell.length_c   1.000
_cell.angle_alpha   90.00
_cell.angle_beta   90.00
_cell.angle_gamma   90.00
#
_symmetry.space_group_name_H-M   'P 1'
#
loop_
_entity.id
_entity.type
_entity.pdbx_description
1 polymer ?
#
loop_
_entity_poly.entity_id
_entity_poly.type
_entity_poly.pdbx_seq_one_letter_code
_entity_poly.pdbx_strand_id
1 'polypeptide(L)'
;MLFYDQFLLNIDRGYNRGNWFFDVNFQLRAFDFTQILGGIEQWNCFTLQHLKDNPPKLVESMDDIEYQYLADKIDSSRTCFLDIQRKLTNIDFNHYVQSIPPTWDITSDDKQAVVDFWNFRSCILMI
;
A
#
# COMPACT_ATOMS: atom_id res chain seq x y z
N MET A 1 0.36 9.67 -1.12
CA MET A 1 1.56 8.85 -1.35
C MET A 1 1.94 8.11 -0.09
N LEU A 2 2.47 8.77 0.96
CA LEU A 2 2.79 8.17 2.28
C LEU A 2 1.80 7.09 2.76
N PHE A 3 0.53 7.46 2.98
CA PHE A 3 -0.48 6.49 3.41
C PHE A 3 -0.61 5.29 2.47
N TYR A 4 -0.56 5.52 1.16
CA TYR A 4 -0.74 4.48 0.14
C TYR A 4 0.42 3.48 0.16
N ASP A 5 1.66 3.98 0.24
CA ASP A 5 2.85 3.13 0.33
C ASP A 5 2.91 2.37 1.66
N GLN A 6 2.46 2.98 2.77
CA GLN A 6 2.29 2.27 4.04
C GLN A 6 1.22 1.20 3.94
N PHE A 7 0.07 1.51 3.34
CA PHE A 7 -1.05 0.59 3.23
C PHE A 7 -0.68 -0.64 2.39
N LEU A 8 0.01 -0.41 1.26
CA LEU A 8 0.43 -1.47 0.34
C LEU A 8 1.79 -2.11 0.65
N LEU A 9 2.49 -1.66 1.69
CA LEU A 9 3.85 -2.12 2.02
C LEU A 9 4.81 -1.99 0.83
N ASN A 10 4.86 -0.81 0.24
CA ASN A 10 5.71 -0.58 -0.91
C ASN A 10 7.13 -0.21 -0.51
N ILE A 11 8.06 -1.13 -0.73
CA ILE A 11 9.46 -1.01 -0.28
C ILE A 11 10.38 -0.22 -1.23
N ASP A 12 9.87 0.24 -2.38
CA ASP A 12 10.71 0.86 -3.43
C ASP A 12 10.15 2.19 -3.97
N ARG A 13 9.51 3.03 -3.13
CA ARG A 13 9.02 4.34 -3.59
C ARG A 13 9.99 5.50 -3.39
N GLY A 14 10.84 5.44 -2.35
CA GLY A 14 11.58 6.59 -1.85
C GLY A 14 12.67 7.07 -2.81
N TYR A 15 13.91 6.56 -2.69
CA TYR A 15 15.02 6.90 -3.61
C TYR A 15 14.70 6.69 -5.10
N ASN A 16 13.70 5.86 -5.43
CA ASN A 16 13.27 5.62 -6.80
C ASN A 16 12.33 6.73 -7.31
N ARG A 17 12.89 7.93 -7.54
CA ARG A 17 12.18 9.10 -8.11
C ARG A 17 11.52 8.83 -9.46
N GLY A 18 11.90 7.74 -10.13
CA GLY A 18 11.25 7.26 -11.34
C GLY A 18 9.83 6.76 -11.11
N ASN A 19 9.38 6.52 -9.88
CA ASN A 19 8.11 5.85 -9.60
C ASN A 19 6.94 6.82 -9.30
N TRP A 20 7.15 8.12 -9.52
CA TRP A 20 6.09 9.13 -9.46
C TRP A 20 6.44 10.40 -10.24
N PHE A 21 5.43 11.17 -10.64
CA PHE A 21 5.58 12.41 -11.39
C PHE A 21 4.38 13.34 -11.18
N PHE A 22 4.51 14.62 -11.53
CA PHE A 22 3.37 15.53 -11.66
C PHE A 22 2.87 15.53 -13.11
N ASP A 23 1.58 15.32 -13.32
CA ASP A 23 0.98 15.44 -14.65
C ASP A 23 0.81 16.92 -15.06
N VAL A 24 0.31 17.15 -16.28
CA VAL A 24 0.08 18.49 -16.84
C VAL A 24 -0.90 19.35 -16.03
N ASN A 25 -1.70 18.73 -15.15
CA ASN A 25 -2.63 19.40 -14.24
C ASN A 25 -2.07 19.51 -12.82
N PHE A 26 -0.75 19.35 -12.66
CA PHE A 26 -0.04 19.36 -11.39
C PHE A 26 -0.58 18.33 -10.37
N GLN A 27 -1.14 17.21 -10.85
CA GLN A 27 -1.55 16.12 -9.98
C GLN A 27 -0.40 15.14 -9.81
N LEU A 28 -0.11 14.76 -8.56
CA LEU A 28 0.88 13.74 -8.24
C LEU A 28 0.35 12.36 -8.68
N ARG A 29 1.09 11.71 -9.58
CA ARG A 29 0.83 10.37 -10.09
C ARG A 29 1.93 9.44 -9.60
N ALA A 30 1.56 8.32 -8.96
CA ALA A 30 2.48 7.24 -8.65
C ALA A 30 2.27 6.10 -9.64
N PHE A 31 3.35 5.44 -10.04
CA PHE A 31 3.34 4.30 -10.96
C PHE A 31 4.49 3.35 -10.59
N ASP A 32 4.51 2.16 -11.17
CA ASP A 32 5.37 1.07 -10.72
C ASP A 32 5.05 0.63 -9.27
N PHE A 33 4.17 -0.36 -9.17
CA PHE A 33 3.74 -0.98 -7.92
C PHE A 33 4.23 -2.43 -7.84
N THR A 34 5.30 -2.76 -8.57
CA THR A 34 5.86 -4.12 -8.60
C THR A 34 6.40 -4.56 -7.24
N GLN A 35 6.79 -3.61 -6.38
CA GLN A 35 7.40 -3.82 -5.07
C GLN A 35 6.42 -3.65 -3.89
N ILE A 36 5.11 -3.66 -4.14
CA ILE A 36 4.13 -3.71 -3.06
C ILE A 36 4.06 -5.12 -2.46
N LEU A 37 3.70 -5.19 -1.17
CA LEU A 37 3.61 -6.44 -0.41
C LEU A 37 4.95 -7.22 -0.38
N GLY A 38 6.08 -6.51 -0.49
CA GLY A 38 7.41 -7.11 -0.56
C GLY A 38 7.82 -7.66 -1.93
N GLY A 39 7.05 -7.34 -3.00
CA GLY A 39 7.34 -7.74 -4.37
C GLY A 39 6.38 -8.81 -4.90
N ILE A 40 6.22 -8.89 -6.23
CA ILE A 40 5.29 -9.83 -6.87
C ILE A 40 5.56 -11.31 -6.51
N GLU A 41 6.83 -11.67 -6.29
CA GLU A 41 7.21 -13.04 -5.87
C GLU A 41 6.68 -13.42 -4.48
N GLN A 42 6.32 -12.42 -3.68
CA GLN A 42 5.77 -12.58 -2.33
C GLN A 42 4.23 -12.65 -2.31
N TRP A 43 3.56 -12.59 -3.47
CA TRP A 43 2.10 -12.66 -3.56
C TRP A 43 1.59 -14.11 -3.49
N ASN A 44 2.02 -14.82 -2.45
CA ASN A 44 1.49 -16.13 -2.11
C ASN A 44 0.82 -16.09 -0.74
N CYS A 45 -0.13 -16.98 -0.53
CA CYS A 45 -0.93 -17.03 0.70
C CYS A 45 -0.08 -17.15 1.98
N PHE A 46 1.03 -17.88 1.96
CA PHE A 46 1.90 -18.06 3.12
C PHE A 46 2.62 -16.76 3.51
N THR A 47 3.23 -16.07 2.54
CA THR A 47 3.92 -14.80 2.81
C THR A 47 2.93 -13.73 3.27
N LEU A 48 1.77 -13.61 2.62
CA LEU A 48 0.77 -12.60 3.00
C LEU A 48 0.18 -12.86 4.39
N GLN A 49 -0.04 -14.13 4.74
CA GLN A 49 -0.44 -14.52 6.07
C GLN A 49 0.65 -14.17 7.10
N HIS A 50 1.92 -14.44 6.80
CA HIS A 50 3.04 -14.06 7.66
C HIS A 50 3.12 -12.54 7.87
N LEU A 51 2.93 -11.74 6.82
CA LEU A 51 2.88 -10.27 6.88
C LEU A 51 1.69 -9.76 7.70
N LYS A 52 0.56 -10.47 7.68
CA LYS A 52 -0.60 -10.15 8.53
C LYS A 52 -0.30 -10.44 10.00
N ASP A 53 0.34 -11.56 10.28
CA ASP A 53 0.69 -11.98 11.65
C ASP A 53 1.85 -11.15 12.23
N ASN A 54 2.74 -10.64 11.37
CA ASN A 54 3.91 -9.83 11.72
C ASN A 54 3.94 -8.53 10.90
N PRO A 55 2.98 -7.62 11.11
CA PRO A 55 2.89 -6.42 10.29
C PRO A 55 4.07 -5.49 10.56
N PRO A 56 4.78 -5.01 9.53
CA PRO A 56 5.76 -3.97 9.71
C PRO A 56 5.08 -2.68 10.18
N LYS A 57 5.69 -2.04 11.18
CA LYS A 57 5.20 -0.77 11.75
C LYS A 57 5.31 0.36 10.74
N LEU A 58 6.43 0.43 10.03
CA LEU A 58 6.76 1.39 8.98
C LEU A 58 7.46 0.64 7.85
N VAL A 59 7.26 1.10 6.62
CA VAL A 59 8.02 0.59 5.48
C VAL A 59 9.39 1.26 5.45
N GLU A 60 10.47 0.50 5.22
CA GLU A 60 11.84 1.02 5.27
C GLU A 60 12.06 2.23 4.36
N SER A 61 11.45 2.26 3.17
CA SER A 61 11.56 3.40 2.25
C SER A 61 10.98 4.70 2.82
N MET A 62 10.23 4.67 3.92
CA MET A 62 9.73 5.88 4.58
C MET A 62 10.79 6.65 5.35
N ASP A 63 11.93 6.02 5.64
CA ASP A 63 13.06 6.70 6.26
C ASP A 63 13.81 7.63 5.27
N ASP A 64 13.46 7.57 3.98
CA ASP A 64 14.07 8.41 2.94
C ASP A 64 13.70 9.90 3.08
N ILE A 65 14.64 10.78 2.69
CA ILE A 65 14.54 12.22 2.93
C ILE A 65 13.30 12.86 2.26
N GLU A 66 12.91 12.38 1.08
CA GLU A 66 11.69 12.81 0.40
C GLU A 66 10.43 12.53 1.23
N TYR A 67 10.39 11.40 1.92
CA TYR A 67 9.28 11.04 2.79
C TYR A 67 9.31 11.77 4.11
N GLN A 68 10.51 12.01 4.67
CA GLN A 68 10.65 12.87 5.84
C GLN A 68 10.10 14.28 5.56
N TYR A 69 10.38 14.86 4.39
CA TYR A 69 9.77 16.13 4.00
C TYR A 69 8.24 16.06 3.92
N LEU A 70 7.66 14.97 3.42
CA LEU A 70 6.21 14.81 3.37
C LEU A 70 5.61 14.58 4.77
N ALA A 71 6.31 13.83 5.62
CA ALA A 71 5.92 13.55 7.00
C ALA A 71 5.97 14.79 7.87
N ASP A 72 7.01 15.62 7.73
CA ASP A 72 7.14 16.91 8.44
C ASP A 72 6.03 17.90 8.07
N LYS A 73 5.45 17.76 6.88
CA LYS A 73 4.30 18.57 6.43
C LYS A 73 2.96 18.04 6.91
N ILE A 74 2.92 16.81 7.42
CA ILE A 74 1.75 16.24 8.05
C ILE A 74 1.71 16.74 9.49
N ASP A 75 0.79 17.66 9.75
CA ASP A 75 0.50 18.16 11.10
C ASP A 75 0.07 17.00 12.01
N SER A 76 0.89 16.68 13.01
CA SER A 76 0.67 15.59 13.97
C SER A 76 -0.58 15.80 14.85
N SER A 77 -1.14 17.01 14.87
CA SER A 77 -2.39 17.32 15.56
C SER A 77 -3.65 17.05 14.72
N ARG A 78 -3.48 16.81 13.41
CA ARG A 78 -4.58 16.54 12.49
C ARG A 78 -4.58 15.11 12.02
N THR A 79 -5.80 14.60 11.96
CA THR A 79 -6.28 13.41 11.29
C THR A 79 -6.09 13.47 9.77
N CYS A 80 -4.85 13.69 9.34
CA CYS A 80 -4.41 13.83 7.95
C CYS A 80 -4.84 12.68 7.03
N PHE A 81 -5.16 11.53 7.61
CA PHE A 81 -5.64 10.36 6.89
C PHE A 81 -7.09 9.96 7.20
N LEU A 82 -7.85 10.70 8.03
CA LEU A 82 -9.23 10.32 8.37
C LEU A 82 -10.12 10.18 7.13
N ASP A 83 -10.00 11.10 6.18
CA ASP A 83 -10.80 11.02 4.95
C ASP A 83 -10.44 9.81 4.09
N ILE A 84 -9.16 9.40 4.12
CA ILE A 84 -8.70 8.19 3.43
C ILE A 84 -9.18 6.95 4.19
N GLN A 85 -9.04 6.92 5.51
CA GLN A 85 -9.52 5.88 6.40
C GLN A 85 -11.03 5.62 6.20
N ARG A 86 -11.86 6.68 6.20
CA ARG A 86 -13.31 6.59 5.98
C ARG A 86 -13.66 6.05 4.59
N LYS A 87 -12.84 6.35 3.58
CA LYS A 87 -13.00 5.78 2.24
C LYS A 87 -12.69 4.28 2.27
N LEU A 88 -11.61 3.87 2.93
CA LEU A 88 -11.24 2.45 3.03
C LEU A 88 -12.28 1.58 3.73
N THR A 89 -13.00 2.10 4.73
CA THR A 89 -14.02 1.32 5.47
C THR A 89 -15.12 0.75 4.56
N ASN A 90 -15.43 1.43 3.46
CA ASN A 90 -16.52 1.06 2.55
C ASN A 90 -16.02 0.44 1.23
N ILE A 91 -14.73 0.17 1.11
CA ILE A 91 -14.17 -0.45 -0.09
C ILE A 91 -14.40 -1.96 -0.03
N ASP A 92 -15.02 -2.50 -1.08
CA ASP A 92 -14.99 -3.94 -1.35
C ASP A 92 -13.70 -4.30 -2.08
N PHE A 93 -12.72 -4.81 -1.34
CA PHE A 93 -11.44 -5.22 -1.89
C PHE A 93 -11.53 -6.42 -2.86
N ASN A 94 -12.59 -7.23 -2.77
CA ASN A 94 -12.79 -8.36 -3.68
C ASN A 94 -12.89 -7.92 -5.13
N HIS A 95 -13.52 -6.75 -5.37
CA HIS A 95 -13.65 -6.19 -6.70
C HIS A 95 -12.30 -5.98 -7.40
N TYR A 96 -11.25 -5.67 -6.65
CA TYR A 96 -9.92 -5.37 -7.20
C TYR A 96 -9.11 -6.64 -7.55
N VAL A 97 -9.34 -7.76 -6.87
CA VAL A 97 -8.63 -9.02 -7.14
C VAL A 97 -9.34 -9.91 -8.16
N GLN A 98 -10.63 -9.67 -8.41
CA GLN A 98 -11.41 -10.40 -9.40
C GLN A 98 -10.95 -10.15 -10.84
N SER A 99 -10.42 -8.96 -11.13
CA SER A 99 -9.94 -8.56 -12.46
C SER A 99 -8.54 -9.06 -12.79
N ILE A 100 -7.85 -9.71 -11.83
CA ILE A 100 -6.51 -10.28 -12.05
C ILE A 100 -6.60 -11.38 -13.12
N PRO A 101 -5.86 -11.26 -14.24
CA PRO A 101 -5.88 -12.23 -15.32
C PRO A 101 -5.48 -13.63 -14.84
N PRO A 102 -6.14 -14.70 -15.32
CA PRO A 102 -5.73 -16.07 -15.01
C PRO A 102 -4.30 -16.41 -15.42
N THR A 103 -3.75 -15.71 -16.42
CA THR A 103 -2.39 -15.90 -16.94
C THR A 103 -1.29 -15.45 -15.99
N TRP A 104 -1.62 -14.87 -14.84
CA TRP A 104 -0.64 -14.45 -13.84
C TRP A 104 -0.37 -15.52 -12.79
N ASP A 105 -1.01 -16.69 -12.90
CA ASP A 105 -0.86 -17.83 -11.98
C ASP A 105 -1.13 -17.50 -10.49
N ILE A 106 -1.95 -16.46 -10.25
CA ILE A 106 -2.41 -16.08 -8.90
C ILE A 106 -3.63 -16.92 -8.55
N THR A 107 -3.51 -17.76 -7.52
CA THR A 107 -4.57 -18.68 -7.11
C THR A 107 -5.71 -17.97 -6.37
N SER A 108 -6.84 -18.64 -6.19
CA SER A 108 -7.94 -18.11 -5.38
C SER A 108 -7.52 -17.87 -3.92
N ASP A 109 -6.65 -18.72 -3.38
CA ASP A 109 -6.13 -18.59 -2.01
C ASP A 109 -5.24 -17.36 -1.88
N ASP A 110 -4.41 -17.07 -2.90
CA ASP A 110 -3.58 -15.86 -2.93
C ASP A 110 -4.45 -14.60 -3.01
N LYS A 111 -5.49 -14.61 -3.85
CA LYS A 111 -6.47 -13.50 -3.95
C LYS A 111 -7.15 -13.26 -2.61
N GLN A 112 -7.59 -14.31 -1.93
CA GLN A 112 -8.21 -14.20 -0.62
C GLN A 112 -7.23 -13.68 0.43
N ALA A 113 -5.98 -14.15 0.43
CA ALA A 113 -4.95 -13.68 1.35
C ALA A 113 -4.64 -12.19 1.17
N VAL A 114 -4.62 -11.68 -0.07
CA VAL A 114 -4.47 -10.24 -0.35
C VAL A 114 -5.66 -9.44 0.19
N VAL A 115 -6.89 -9.92 -0.03
CA VAL A 115 -8.10 -9.25 0.49
C VAL A 115 -8.10 -9.20 2.02
N ASP A 116 -7.77 -10.32 2.66
CA ASP A 116 -7.67 -10.41 4.12
C ASP A 116 -6.59 -9.47 4.66
N PHE A 117 -5.44 -9.40 3.98
CA PHE A 117 -4.37 -8.47 4.33
C PHE A 117 -4.81 -7.01 4.20
N TRP A 118 -5.46 -6.61 3.11
CA TRP A 118 -5.95 -5.24 2.94
C TRP A 118 -7.05 -4.86 3.94
N ASN A 119 -7.96 -5.79 4.26
CA ASN A 119 -8.95 -5.60 5.33
C ASN A 119 -8.29 -5.42 6.69
N PHE A 120 -7.21 -6.17 6.97
CA PHE A 120 -6.45 -6.02 8.20
C PHE A 120 -5.72 -4.68 8.26
N ARG A 121 -5.04 -4.27 7.18
CA ARG A 121 -4.33 -2.98 7.10
C ARG A 121 -5.27 -1.79 7.19
N SER A 122 -6.47 -1.89 6.62
CA SER A 122 -7.48 -0.83 6.75
C SER A 122 -7.88 -0.65 8.21
N CYS A 123 -7.98 -1.73 8.99
CA CYS A 123 -8.25 -1.68 10.43
C CYS A 123 -7.10 -1.12 11.26
N ILE A 124 -5.86 -1.57 11.03
CA ILE A 124 -4.72 -1.17 11.87
C ILE A 124 -4.29 0.26 11.65
N LEU A 125 -4.30 0.73 10.40
CA LEU A 125 -3.92 2.11 10.08
C LEU A 125 -5.02 3.12 10.44
N MET A 126 -6.13 2.69 11.06
CA MET A 126 -7.20 3.53 11.62
C MET A 126 -7.00 3.89 13.11
N ILE A 127 -5.99 3.33 13.77
CA ILE A 127 -5.63 3.59 15.19
C ILE A 127 -4.42 4.53 15.24
#